data_AF-A0A9D9LXB7-F1
#
_entry.id   AF-A0A9D9LXB7-F1
#
_cell.length_a   1.000
_cell.length_b   1.000
_cell.length_c   1.000
_cell.angle_alpha   90.00
_cell.angle_beta   90.00
_cell.angle_gamma   90.00
#
_symmetry.space_group_name_H-M   'P 1'
#
loop_
_entity.id
_entity.type
_entity.pdbx_description
1 polymer ?
#
loop_
_entity_poly.entity_id
_entity_poly.type
_entity_poly.pdbx_seq_one_letter_code
_entity_poly.pdbx_strand_id
1 'polypeptide(L)'
;MKKTFWLLLVVLLVAVAFDSCKSEKRGKTNVPETVKPAEVPAESESEIMENLSWLILQPGRYYRVSLEGRRGFVMIDKVDRTHFVGHFYEDAEGAWAEPCSFAAELKRRTVSVTIGGENVNLPTKDLKRSLSFEPYEAPAFTAIDDPRYQRPTYEVKVTPDILYATADGYWTNISGFEDKSYLQVVLEGFRKSISKRELNLFMDLYEPVGAPEGKKPLIMFIHGGAFYVGDRQNEALVGWCRHFASLGYICASIDYRIGFLPSKDDIERAGYMALQDAHAAMRFLVSKADTLGIDTDELYVAGTSAGSITALNLAFMRNDSRPLSSYGKKAGLVKTERSTDLGNIETSGNPLRNTFSIRAVANMWGAVNDINILKNSDTDIVSFHGDADQLVPYDHGRPFEDIKGNVGERLFNEMFGSVQIDKKARELGLRSKFYGFPGEPHAFHVDKDQKVNKNYYFIRDSIASFFYQEMVPKAAAITPDKRDPQRYVVDNTDVDKVFWRVDGGFILETGRSVARVLWRSDETVHRIQASGTYRNGLGYQTSLEVKKGE
;
A
#
# COMPACT_ATOMS: atom_id res chain seq x y z
N MET A 1 -15.23 -18.19 -58.74
CA MET A 1 -15.28 -19.47 -58.02
C MET A 1 -14.53 -19.34 -56.71
N LYS A 2 -15.11 -19.86 -55.61
CA LYS A 2 -14.70 -19.76 -54.19
C LYS A 2 -15.08 -18.48 -53.44
N LYS A 3 -16.33 -18.44 -52.95
CA LYS A 3 -16.79 -17.81 -51.69
C LYS A 3 -18.28 -18.13 -51.45
N THR A 4 -18.59 -19.38 -51.08
CA THR A 4 -19.89 -19.80 -50.54
C THR A 4 -19.83 -21.25 -50.04
N PHE A 5 -19.07 -21.49 -48.97
CA PHE A 5 -19.11 -22.76 -48.25
C PHE A 5 -18.47 -22.46 -46.89
N TRP A 6 -19.29 -22.18 -45.86
CA TRP A 6 -18.98 -22.27 -44.42
C TRP A 6 -20.12 -21.79 -43.50
N LEU A 7 -21.34 -21.57 -44.00
CA LEU A 7 -22.54 -21.27 -43.20
C LEU A 7 -23.56 -22.41 -43.32
N LEU A 8 -23.19 -23.64 -42.91
CA LEU A 8 -24.13 -24.78 -42.87
C LEU A 8 -23.66 -25.94 -41.97
N LEU A 9 -23.01 -25.62 -40.86
CA LEU A 9 -22.74 -26.58 -39.79
C LEU A 9 -23.09 -25.90 -38.46
N VAL A 10 -23.71 -26.65 -37.55
CA VAL A 10 -24.21 -26.25 -36.20
C VAL A 10 -25.72 -25.99 -36.07
N VAL A 11 -26.57 -26.58 -36.92
CA VAL A 11 -27.95 -26.92 -36.52
C VAL A 11 -28.31 -28.32 -37.04
N LEU A 12 -27.68 -29.35 -36.49
CA LEU A 12 -28.23 -30.71 -36.46
C LEU A 12 -27.38 -31.55 -35.50
N LEU A 13 -27.88 -31.75 -34.28
CA LEU A 13 -27.64 -32.90 -33.38
C LEU A 13 -28.20 -32.55 -32.00
N VAL A 14 -29.47 -32.86 -31.76
CA VAL A 14 -29.94 -33.75 -30.67
C VAL A 14 -31.39 -34.10 -31.00
N ALA A 15 -31.61 -35.30 -31.53
CA ALA A 15 -32.90 -35.96 -31.53
C ALA A 15 -32.64 -37.45 -31.28
N VAL A 16 -32.95 -37.94 -30.07
CA VAL A 16 -33.26 -39.35 -29.82
C VAL A 16 -34.33 -39.44 -28.71
N ALA A 17 -35.48 -39.97 -29.12
CA ALA A 17 -36.47 -40.80 -28.42
C ALA A 17 -37.08 -40.33 -27.08
N PHE A 18 -38.42 -40.26 -27.01
CA PHE A 18 -39.25 -41.40 -26.58
C PHE A 18 -40.73 -41.17 -26.95
N ASP A 19 -41.41 -42.26 -27.30
CA ASP A 19 -42.79 -42.35 -27.79
C ASP A 19 -43.74 -42.97 -26.74
N SER A 20 -45.05 -42.72 -26.93
CA SER A 20 -46.26 -43.35 -26.34
C SER A 20 -46.58 -43.04 -24.86
N CYS A 21 -47.81 -42.64 -24.46
CA CYS A 21 -49.09 -43.35 -24.68
C CYS A 21 -50.32 -42.50 -24.25
N LYS A 22 -51.51 -42.97 -24.64
CA LYS A 22 -52.86 -42.33 -24.68
C LYS A 22 -53.64 -42.25 -23.34
N SER A 23 -54.60 -41.30 -23.25
CA SER A 23 -56.05 -41.45 -22.92
C SER A 23 -56.65 -40.03 -22.69
N GLU A 24 -57.93 -39.65 -22.88
CA GLU A 24 -59.21 -40.34 -23.03
C GLU A 24 -60.32 -39.40 -23.64
N LYS A 25 -61.34 -40.02 -24.28
CA LYS A 25 -62.77 -39.71 -24.63
C LYS A 25 -63.40 -38.34 -24.20
N ARG A 26 -64.50 -37.79 -24.75
CA ARG A 26 -65.59 -38.10 -25.71
C ARG A 26 -66.44 -36.82 -25.89
N GLY A 27 -67.16 -36.65 -27.01
CA GLY A 27 -68.39 -35.84 -27.05
C GLY A 27 -68.75 -35.23 -28.41
N LYS A 28 -69.79 -35.75 -29.07
CA LYS A 28 -70.42 -35.17 -30.28
C LYS A 28 -71.43 -34.09 -29.90
N THR A 29 -71.65 -33.08 -30.77
CA THR A 29 -72.99 -32.53 -31.14
C THR A 29 -72.89 -31.48 -32.27
N ASN A 30 -74.02 -31.23 -32.94
CA ASN A 30 -74.19 -30.72 -34.31
C ASN A 30 -74.05 -29.19 -34.55
N VAL A 31 -73.51 -28.85 -35.74
CA VAL A 31 -73.81 -27.79 -36.77
C VAL A 31 -75.03 -26.87 -36.47
N PRO A 32 -75.00 -25.51 -36.69
CA PRO A 32 -74.88 -24.91 -38.03
C PRO A 32 -74.06 -23.62 -38.24
N GLU A 33 -73.74 -23.41 -39.52
CA GLU A 33 -72.95 -22.35 -40.16
C GLU A 33 -73.35 -20.92 -39.78
N THR A 34 -72.35 -20.04 -39.66
CA THR A 34 -72.48 -18.63 -40.07
C THR A 34 -71.09 -18.03 -40.40
N VAL A 35 -70.95 -17.62 -41.67
CA VAL A 35 -70.06 -16.59 -42.25
C VAL A 35 -68.58 -16.61 -41.84
N LYS A 36 -67.73 -17.15 -42.73
CA LYS A 36 -66.27 -16.92 -42.73
C LYS A 36 -65.95 -15.42 -42.92
N PRO A 37 -65.15 -14.78 -42.04
CA PRO A 37 -64.34 -13.64 -42.42
C PRO A 37 -63.20 -14.12 -43.32
N ALA A 38 -62.73 -13.26 -44.23
CA ALA A 38 -61.62 -13.57 -45.12
C ALA A 38 -60.38 -14.08 -44.35
N GLU A 39 -59.94 -15.29 -44.67
CA GLU A 39 -58.66 -15.85 -44.22
C GLU A 39 -57.52 -15.00 -44.83
N VAL A 40 -56.84 -14.23 -43.97
CA VAL A 40 -55.50 -13.72 -44.25
C VAL A 40 -54.55 -14.93 -44.26
N PRO A 41 -53.66 -15.10 -45.25
CA PRO A 41 -52.81 -16.28 -45.32
C PRO A 41 -51.91 -16.39 -44.09
N ALA A 42 -51.82 -17.59 -43.50
CA ALA A 42 -50.81 -17.91 -42.51
C ALA A 42 -49.41 -17.68 -43.12
N GLU A 43 -48.64 -16.79 -42.50
CA GLU A 43 -47.36 -16.31 -43.00
C GLU A 43 -46.27 -17.39 -42.87
N SER A 44 -45.37 -17.53 -43.86
CA SER A 44 -44.31 -18.55 -43.82
C SER A 44 -43.14 -18.10 -42.92
N GLU A 45 -42.91 -18.85 -41.84
CA GLU A 45 -41.90 -18.60 -40.80
C GLU A 45 -40.47 -18.38 -41.33
N SER A 46 -40.10 -18.95 -42.48
CA SER A 46 -38.73 -18.84 -43.01
C SER A 46 -38.34 -17.42 -43.46
N GLU A 47 -39.26 -16.66 -44.04
CA GLU A 47 -39.00 -15.28 -44.51
C GLU A 47 -38.81 -14.29 -43.34
N ILE A 48 -39.43 -14.55 -42.19
CA ILE A 48 -39.29 -13.72 -40.98
C ILE A 48 -37.89 -13.93 -40.37
N MET A 49 -37.46 -15.19 -40.26
CA MET A 49 -36.17 -15.55 -39.65
C MET A 49 -34.97 -15.10 -40.48
N GLU A 50 -35.08 -15.03 -41.81
CA GLU A 50 -33.99 -14.60 -42.70
C GLU A 50 -33.67 -13.10 -42.54
N ASN A 51 -34.69 -12.25 -42.36
CA ASN A 51 -34.54 -10.79 -42.17
C ASN A 51 -34.01 -10.40 -40.78
N LEU A 52 -34.02 -11.33 -39.81
CA LEU A 52 -33.77 -11.08 -38.39
C LEU A 52 -32.66 -11.96 -37.80
N SER A 53 -31.91 -12.63 -38.66
CA SER A 53 -30.74 -13.48 -38.32
C SER A 53 -29.67 -12.80 -37.46
N TRP A 54 -29.69 -11.47 -37.34
CA TRP A 54 -28.80 -10.68 -36.48
C TRP A 54 -29.27 -10.59 -35.02
N LEU A 55 -30.54 -10.87 -34.72
CA LEU A 55 -31.13 -10.74 -33.38
C LEU A 55 -31.14 -12.10 -32.67
N ILE A 56 -29.99 -12.49 -32.12
CA ILE A 56 -29.85 -13.73 -31.35
C ILE A 56 -29.90 -13.39 -29.85
N LEU A 57 -31.10 -13.49 -29.28
CA LEU A 57 -31.32 -13.33 -27.84
C LEU A 57 -31.29 -14.71 -27.15
N GLN A 58 -30.67 -14.77 -25.98
CA GLN A 58 -30.53 -16.00 -25.19
C GLN A 58 -31.26 -15.88 -23.87
N PRO A 59 -32.05 -16.89 -23.45
CA PRO A 59 -32.62 -16.96 -22.12
C PRO A 59 -31.54 -16.82 -21.03
N GLY A 60 -31.87 -16.11 -19.95
CA GLY A 60 -30.98 -15.86 -18.80
C GLY A 60 -29.91 -14.80 -19.03
N ARG A 61 -29.86 -14.15 -20.21
CA ARG A 61 -28.91 -13.05 -20.47
C ARG A 61 -29.58 -11.69 -20.36
N TYR A 62 -28.77 -10.71 -19.95
CA TYR A 62 -29.12 -9.30 -19.95
C TYR A 62 -28.66 -8.61 -21.23
N TYR A 63 -29.49 -7.69 -21.71
CA TYR A 63 -29.21 -6.87 -22.87
C TYR A 63 -29.49 -5.41 -22.53
N ARG A 64 -28.58 -4.51 -22.90
CA ARG A 64 -28.84 -3.08 -22.92
C ARG A 64 -29.77 -2.79 -24.10
N VAL A 65 -30.88 -2.11 -23.81
CA VAL A 65 -31.94 -1.81 -24.77
C VAL A 65 -32.14 -0.32 -24.87
N SER A 66 -32.27 0.16 -26.11
CA SER A 66 -32.76 1.51 -26.42
C SER A 66 -33.96 1.39 -27.35
N LEU A 67 -35.12 1.91 -26.93
CA LEU A 67 -36.38 1.89 -27.67
C LEU A 67 -37.01 3.28 -27.66
N GLU A 68 -37.09 3.93 -28.82
CA GLU A 68 -37.70 5.28 -28.98
C GLU A 68 -37.26 6.33 -27.93
N GLY A 69 -36.01 6.24 -27.46
CA GLY A 69 -35.44 7.16 -26.46
C GLY A 69 -35.52 6.66 -25.01
N ARG A 70 -36.30 5.61 -24.72
CA ARG A 70 -36.23 4.87 -23.46
C ARG A 70 -34.99 3.99 -23.46
N ARG A 71 -34.22 4.02 -22.39
CA ARG A 71 -33.01 3.20 -22.22
C ARG A 71 -33.18 2.33 -20.99
N GLY A 72 -32.55 1.17 -21.00
CA GLY A 72 -32.61 0.27 -19.87
C GLY A 72 -31.94 -1.07 -20.15
N PHE A 73 -32.29 -2.06 -19.34
CA PHE A 73 -31.79 -3.42 -19.44
C PHE A 73 -32.97 -4.37 -19.52
N VAL A 74 -32.85 -5.39 -20.36
CA VAL A 74 -33.82 -6.48 -20.42
C VAL A 74 -33.13 -7.78 -20.05
N MET A 75 -33.72 -8.53 -19.12
CA MET A 75 -33.42 -9.95 -18.94
C MET A 75 -34.39 -10.75 -19.81
N ILE A 76 -33.87 -11.66 -20.64
CA ILE A 76 -34.72 -12.55 -21.44
C ILE A 76 -35.01 -13.81 -20.64
N ASP A 77 -36.27 -14.08 -20.33
CA ASP A 77 -36.67 -15.29 -19.60
C ASP A 77 -36.85 -16.47 -20.56
N LYS A 78 -37.49 -16.22 -21.70
CA LYS A 78 -37.82 -17.24 -22.69
C LYS A 78 -37.81 -16.66 -24.10
N VAL A 79 -37.38 -17.50 -25.04
CA VAL A 79 -37.44 -17.25 -26.48
C VAL A 79 -38.25 -18.36 -27.12
N ASP A 80 -39.28 -18.01 -27.89
CA ASP A 80 -40.13 -18.94 -28.64
C ASP A 80 -40.32 -18.45 -30.07
N ARG A 81 -39.48 -18.95 -30.98
CA ARG A 81 -39.47 -18.59 -32.42
C ARG A 81 -39.41 -17.08 -32.65
N THR A 82 -40.57 -16.44 -32.79
CA THR A 82 -40.75 -15.02 -33.06
C THR A 82 -41.10 -14.19 -31.81
N HIS A 83 -41.29 -14.84 -30.66
CA HIS A 83 -41.71 -14.21 -29.41
C HIS A 83 -40.60 -14.25 -28.36
N PHE A 84 -40.38 -13.13 -27.69
CA PHE A 84 -39.44 -12.99 -26.58
C PHE A 84 -40.22 -12.46 -25.39
N VAL A 85 -39.97 -13.00 -24.21
CA VAL A 85 -40.53 -12.50 -22.95
C VAL A 85 -39.43 -12.36 -21.92
N GLY A 86 -39.58 -11.37 -21.04
CA GLY A 86 -38.54 -10.98 -20.11
C GLY A 86 -38.99 -9.93 -19.09
N HIS A 87 -37.99 -9.38 -18.41
CA HIS A 87 -38.14 -8.28 -17.47
C HIS A 87 -37.31 -7.07 -17.93
N PHE A 88 -37.94 -5.90 -18.02
CA PHE A 88 -37.28 -4.64 -18.36
C PHE A 88 -37.05 -3.79 -17.11
N TYR A 89 -35.84 -3.26 -17.01
CA TYR A 89 -35.37 -2.36 -15.97
C TYR A 89 -35.03 -1.03 -16.64
N GLU A 90 -35.82 0.00 -16.38
CA GLU A 90 -35.65 1.30 -17.01
C GLU A 90 -34.51 2.11 -16.38
N ASP A 91 -33.64 2.69 -17.22
CA ASP A 91 -32.67 3.71 -16.82
C ASP A 91 -33.36 5.08 -16.82
N ALA A 92 -34.26 5.26 -15.84
CA ALA A 92 -34.94 6.52 -15.56
C ALA A 92 -34.18 7.32 -14.49
N GLU A 93 -34.57 8.58 -14.26
CA GLU A 93 -34.07 9.35 -13.11
C GLU A 93 -34.41 8.62 -11.79
N GLY A 94 -33.41 8.00 -11.17
CA GLY A 94 -33.57 7.25 -9.92
C GLY A 94 -32.56 6.11 -9.77
N ALA A 95 -32.18 5.81 -8.54
CA ALA A 95 -31.19 4.76 -8.27
C ALA A 95 -31.75 3.33 -8.40
N TRP A 96 -33.07 3.17 -8.30
CA TRP A 96 -33.75 1.87 -8.14
C TRP A 96 -34.73 1.63 -9.29
N ALA A 97 -34.47 0.60 -10.10
CA ALA A 97 -35.35 0.14 -11.15
C ALA A 97 -36.25 -0.99 -10.65
N GLU A 98 -37.56 -0.77 -10.72
CA GLU A 98 -38.55 -1.84 -10.54
C GLU A 98 -38.72 -2.60 -11.86
N PRO A 99 -38.66 -3.95 -11.85
CA PRO A 99 -38.85 -4.72 -13.07
C PRO A 99 -40.28 -4.59 -13.57
N CYS A 100 -40.44 -4.39 -14.88
CA CYS A 100 -41.73 -4.51 -15.55
C CYS A 100 -41.68 -5.60 -16.63
N SER A 101 -42.84 -6.11 -17.01
CA SER A 101 -42.93 -7.14 -18.04
C SER A 101 -42.43 -6.61 -19.39
N PHE A 102 -41.65 -7.43 -20.07
CA PHE A 102 -41.18 -7.20 -21.43
C PHE A 102 -41.68 -8.31 -22.33
N ALA A 103 -42.22 -7.95 -23.50
CA ALA A 103 -42.50 -8.89 -24.56
C ALA A 103 -42.15 -8.27 -25.92
N ALA A 104 -41.60 -9.06 -26.83
CA ALA A 104 -41.41 -8.65 -28.22
C ALA A 104 -41.94 -9.75 -29.15
N GLU A 105 -42.75 -9.38 -30.13
CA GLU A 105 -43.27 -10.25 -31.18
C GLU A 105 -42.78 -9.76 -32.54
N LEU A 106 -42.03 -10.62 -33.24
CA LEU A 106 -41.52 -10.37 -34.57
C LEU A 106 -42.53 -10.81 -35.63
N LYS A 107 -42.95 -9.88 -36.49
CA LYS A 107 -43.78 -10.12 -37.68
C LYS A 107 -43.01 -9.73 -38.94
N ARG A 108 -43.48 -10.16 -40.12
CA ARG A 108 -42.78 -9.93 -41.41
C ARG A 108 -42.42 -8.46 -41.67
N ARG A 109 -43.30 -7.52 -41.29
CA ARG A 109 -43.14 -6.08 -41.59
C ARG A 109 -43.13 -5.19 -40.35
N THR A 110 -43.42 -5.74 -39.18
CA THR A 110 -43.47 -5.01 -37.92
C THR A 110 -42.88 -5.83 -36.79
N VAL A 111 -42.38 -5.15 -35.75
CA VAL A 111 -42.05 -5.73 -34.46
C VAL A 111 -42.90 -5.03 -33.42
N SER A 112 -43.67 -5.81 -32.68
CA SER A 112 -44.50 -5.30 -31.57
C SER A 112 -43.72 -5.50 -30.28
N VAL A 113 -43.32 -4.42 -29.61
CA VAL A 113 -42.64 -4.47 -28.31
C VAL A 113 -43.59 -3.96 -27.25
N THR A 114 -43.82 -4.75 -26.22
CA THR A 114 -44.64 -4.39 -25.06
C THR A 114 -43.77 -4.27 -23.82
N ILE A 115 -43.84 -3.12 -23.14
CA ILE A 115 -43.12 -2.83 -21.88
C ILE A 115 -44.15 -2.36 -20.85
N GLY A 116 -44.32 -3.11 -19.75
CA GLY A 116 -45.24 -2.71 -18.68
C GLY A 116 -46.70 -2.51 -19.10
N GLY A 117 -47.11 -3.09 -20.23
CA GLY A 117 -48.44 -2.92 -20.83
C GLY A 117 -48.55 -1.86 -21.94
N GLU A 118 -47.51 -1.04 -22.14
CA GLU A 118 -47.42 -0.12 -23.27
C GLU A 118 -46.89 -0.84 -24.51
N ASN A 119 -47.55 -0.69 -25.67
CA ASN A 119 -47.19 -1.40 -26.90
C ASN A 119 -46.71 -0.43 -27.98
N VAL A 120 -45.51 -0.69 -28.51
CA VAL A 120 -44.88 0.06 -29.60
C VAL A 120 -44.74 -0.87 -30.81
N ASN A 121 -45.25 -0.42 -31.97
CA ASN A 121 -45.14 -1.16 -33.22
C ASN A 121 -44.13 -0.49 -34.15
N LEU A 122 -42.99 -1.14 -34.35
CA LEU A 122 -41.91 -0.64 -35.19
C LEU A 122 -41.91 -1.34 -36.55
N PRO A 123 -41.81 -0.61 -37.69
CA PRO A 123 -41.58 -1.24 -38.99
C PRO A 123 -40.24 -1.98 -39.00
N THR A 124 -40.18 -3.22 -39.54
CA THR A 124 -38.94 -4.02 -39.57
C THR A 124 -37.80 -3.32 -40.33
N LYS A 125 -38.15 -2.47 -41.31
CA LYS A 125 -37.19 -1.62 -42.08
C LYS A 125 -36.46 -0.58 -41.23
N ASP A 126 -37.07 -0.15 -40.12
CA ASP A 126 -36.55 0.90 -39.21
C ASP A 126 -36.03 0.30 -37.90
N LEU A 127 -36.14 -1.02 -37.74
CA LEU A 127 -35.85 -1.75 -36.50
C LEU A 127 -34.42 -1.52 -36.01
N LYS A 128 -33.42 -1.61 -36.90
CA LYS A 128 -32.01 -1.37 -36.55
C LYS A 128 -31.71 0.07 -36.12
N ARG A 129 -32.57 1.04 -36.46
CA ARG A 129 -32.43 2.45 -36.06
C ARG A 129 -33.18 2.77 -34.76
N SER A 130 -34.26 2.03 -34.49
CA SER A 130 -35.23 2.38 -33.45
C SER A 130 -35.16 1.44 -32.23
N LEU A 131 -34.53 0.27 -32.38
CA LEU A 131 -34.39 -0.75 -31.35
C LEU A 131 -33.01 -1.41 -31.44
N SER A 132 -32.24 -1.34 -30.36
CA SER A 132 -30.98 -2.08 -30.21
C SER A 132 -31.06 -3.05 -29.03
N PHE A 133 -30.40 -4.21 -29.20
CA PHE A 133 -30.10 -5.15 -28.13
C PHE A 133 -28.60 -5.40 -28.15
N GLU A 134 -27.92 -4.91 -27.14
CA GLU A 134 -26.50 -5.14 -26.95
C GLU A 134 -26.34 -6.05 -25.74
N PRO A 135 -25.71 -7.23 -25.84
CA PRO A 135 -25.43 -8.06 -24.68
C PRO A 135 -24.75 -7.23 -23.58
N TYR A 136 -25.31 -7.23 -22.38
CA TYR A 136 -24.69 -6.56 -21.25
C TYR A 136 -23.68 -7.50 -20.61
N GLU A 137 -22.41 -7.10 -20.65
CA GLU A 137 -21.35 -7.69 -19.87
C GLU A 137 -20.90 -6.66 -18.83
N ALA A 138 -20.89 -7.06 -17.57
CA ALA A 138 -20.35 -6.21 -16.52
C ALA A 138 -18.88 -5.90 -16.83
N PRO A 139 -18.39 -4.68 -16.52
CA PRO A 139 -16.98 -4.35 -16.63
C PRO A 139 -16.09 -5.40 -15.94
N ALA A 140 -14.94 -5.70 -16.54
CA ALA A 140 -13.99 -6.63 -15.95
C ALA A 140 -13.55 -6.14 -14.56
N PHE A 141 -13.75 -7.00 -13.56
CA PHE A 141 -13.34 -6.74 -12.18
C PHE A 141 -12.10 -7.56 -11.85
N THR A 142 -11.07 -6.88 -11.36
CA THR A 142 -9.85 -7.52 -10.86
C THR A 142 -9.73 -7.23 -9.37
N ALA A 143 -9.99 -8.23 -8.53
CA ALA A 143 -9.71 -8.09 -7.10
C ALA A 143 -8.19 -7.93 -6.90
N ILE A 144 -7.79 -6.85 -6.24
CA ILE A 144 -6.39 -6.61 -5.88
C ILE A 144 -6.29 -6.79 -4.37
N ASP A 145 -5.84 -7.97 -3.96
CA ASP A 145 -5.33 -8.21 -2.60
C ASP A 145 -3.82 -8.01 -2.63
N ASP A 146 -3.35 -6.87 -2.12
CA ASP A 146 -1.94 -6.52 -2.09
C ASP A 146 -1.39 -6.61 -0.67
N PRO A 147 -0.77 -7.75 -0.30
CA PRO A 147 -0.26 -7.97 1.04
C PRO A 147 1.05 -7.23 1.32
N ARG A 148 1.59 -6.49 0.34
CA ARG A 148 2.85 -5.76 0.48
C ARG A 148 2.82 -4.87 1.71
N TYR A 149 3.95 -4.88 2.40
CA TYR A 149 4.25 -4.11 3.60
C TYR A 149 3.43 -4.47 4.85
N GLN A 150 2.49 -5.42 4.75
CA GLN A 150 1.60 -5.81 5.86
C GLN A 150 1.92 -7.20 6.40
N ARG A 151 2.25 -8.16 5.54
CA ARG A 151 2.59 -9.53 5.95
C ARG A 151 3.75 -10.11 5.13
N PRO A 152 4.57 -11.02 5.70
CA PRO A 152 5.66 -11.66 4.98
C PRO A 152 5.16 -12.35 3.72
N THR A 153 5.71 -11.97 2.57
CA THR A 153 5.26 -12.40 1.24
C THR A 153 6.44 -12.80 0.36
N TYR A 154 7.61 -12.22 0.57
CA TYR A 154 8.78 -12.41 -0.30
C TYR A 154 9.91 -13.15 0.40
N GLU A 155 10.61 -14.00 -0.36
CA GLU A 155 11.93 -14.46 0.00
C GLU A 155 12.93 -13.29 0.02
N VAL A 156 13.98 -13.40 0.84
CA VAL A 156 14.93 -12.31 1.06
C VAL A 156 16.30 -12.65 0.48
N LYS A 157 16.77 -11.84 -0.47
CA LYS A 157 18.15 -11.84 -0.94
C LYS A 157 18.99 -10.94 -0.05
N VAL A 158 20.15 -11.43 0.38
CA VAL A 158 21.13 -10.63 1.15
C VAL A 158 22.36 -10.37 0.28
N THR A 159 22.75 -9.10 0.16
CA THR A 159 23.99 -8.68 -0.51
C THR A 159 24.90 -8.03 0.54
N PRO A 160 25.89 -8.76 1.08
CA PRO A 160 26.74 -8.26 2.15
C PRO A 160 27.90 -7.39 1.62
N ASP A 161 28.56 -6.70 2.55
CA ASP A 161 29.89 -6.07 2.37
C ASP A 161 29.94 -5.00 1.26
N ILE A 162 28.88 -4.22 1.11
CA ILE A 162 28.84 -3.11 0.15
C ILE A 162 29.58 -1.91 0.74
N LEU A 163 30.74 -1.57 0.17
CA LEU A 163 31.50 -0.37 0.54
C LEU A 163 30.74 0.89 0.11
N TYR A 164 30.40 1.76 1.06
CA TYR A 164 29.64 2.99 0.79
C TYR A 164 30.43 4.28 1.04
N ALA A 165 31.47 4.22 1.87
CA ALA A 165 32.30 5.37 2.25
C ALA A 165 33.67 4.95 2.78
N THR A 166 34.61 5.90 2.77
CA THR A 166 35.86 5.83 3.52
C THR A 166 36.01 7.05 4.41
N ALA A 167 36.54 6.88 5.62
CA ALA A 167 36.72 7.99 6.56
C ALA A 167 37.80 7.69 7.62
N ASP A 168 38.49 8.73 8.07
CA ASP A 168 39.41 8.62 9.20
C ASP A 168 38.64 8.40 10.52
N GLY A 169 39.04 7.38 11.27
CA GLY A 169 38.48 7.05 12.58
C GLY A 169 39.33 6.02 13.32
N TYR A 170 38.83 5.47 14.44
CA TYR A 170 39.57 4.46 15.20
C TYR A 170 39.28 3.04 14.68
N TRP A 171 38.02 2.64 14.65
CA TRP A 171 37.57 1.35 14.12
C TRP A 171 36.09 1.39 13.71
N THR A 172 35.64 0.33 13.05
CA THR A 172 34.25 0.10 12.63
C THR A 172 33.60 -1.07 13.36
N ASN A 173 34.41 -1.95 13.95
CA ASN A 173 33.99 -3.01 14.87
C ASN A 173 35.10 -3.28 15.89
N ILE A 174 34.73 -3.88 17.02
CA ILE A 174 35.67 -4.38 18.02
C ILE A 174 35.10 -5.70 18.58
N SER A 175 35.89 -6.77 18.53
CA SER A 175 35.53 -8.10 19.03
C SER A 175 36.16 -8.40 20.40
N GLY A 176 35.62 -9.39 21.13
CA GLY A 176 36.16 -9.85 22.41
C GLY A 176 35.62 -9.13 23.65
N PHE A 177 34.42 -8.56 23.54
CA PHE A 177 33.72 -7.85 24.63
C PHE A 177 32.42 -8.52 25.05
N GLU A 178 32.16 -9.74 24.55
CA GLU A 178 30.91 -10.49 24.68
C GLU A 178 30.48 -10.74 26.14
N ASP A 179 31.43 -10.89 27.07
CA ASP A 179 31.17 -11.20 28.49
C ASP A 179 31.39 -10.00 29.45
N LYS A 180 31.57 -8.78 28.94
CA LYS A 180 31.98 -7.61 29.75
C LYS A 180 30.84 -6.64 29.97
N SER A 181 30.79 -6.04 31.16
CA SER A 181 29.82 -4.97 31.42
C SER A 181 30.12 -3.77 30.51
N TYR A 182 29.09 -3.04 30.11
CA TYR A 182 29.22 -1.89 29.21
C TYR A 182 30.30 -0.90 29.63
N LEU A 183 30.40 -0.62 30.93
CA LEU A 183 31.44 0.27 31.47
C LEU A 183 32.86 -0.32 31.31
N GLN A 184 33.01 -1.64 31.44
CA GLN A 184 34.29 -2.33 31.21
C GLN A 184 34.68 -2.30 29.74
N VAL A 185 33.72 -2.47 28.82
CA VAL A 185 33.94 -2.33 27.37
C VAL A 185 34.48 -0.96 27.02
N VAL A 186 33.81 0.09 27.51
CA VAL A 186 34.21 1.49 27.31
C VAL A 186 35.59 1.75 27.93
N LEU A 187 35.84 1.29 29.16
CA LEU A 187 37.11 1.48 29.87
C LEU A 187 38.30 0.78 29.23
N GLU A 188 38.13 -0.46 28.76
CA GLU A 188 39.18 -1.22 28.08
C GLU A 188 39.40 -0.76 26.65
N GLY A 189 38.32 -0.37 25.98
CA GLY A 189 38.32 0.33 24.72
C GLY A 189 39.28 1.52 24.70
N PHE A 190 39.29 2.32 25.78
CA PHE A 190 40.16 3.49 25.89
C PHE A 190 41.64 3.18 25.75
N ARG A 191 42.08 1.96 26.08
CA ARG A 191 43.48 1.53 25.89
C ARG A 191 43.83 1.24 24.43
N LYS A 192 42.83 1.13 23.55
CA LYS A 192 43.00 0.78 22.12
C LYS A 192 42.78 1.98 21.18
N SER A 193 42.18 3.09 21.61
CA SER A 193 41.97 4.35 20.82
C SER A 193 43.25 5.17 20.56
N ILE A 194 44.41 4.53 20.38
CA ILE A 194 45.71 5.23 20.40
C ILE A 194 46.03 5.92 19.07
N SER A 195 45.49 5.45 17.93
CA SER A 195 45.69 6.10 16.62
C SER A 195 44.50 5.93 15.68
N LYS A 196 44.25 6.98 14.86
CA LYS A 196 43.28 6.94 13.77
C LYS A 196 43.89 6.34 12.51
N ARG A 197 43.04 5.77 11.67
CA ARG A 197 43.37 5.25 10.33
C ARG A 197 42.19 5.49 9.40
N GLU A 198 42.46 5.42 8.10
CA GLU A 198 41.39 5.37 7.10
C GLU A 198 40.61 4.05 7.29
N LEU A 199 39.29 4.16 7.40
CA LEU A 199 38.37 3.06 7.60
C LEU A 199 37.48 2.90 6.37
N ASN A 200 37.19 1.65 6.02
CA ASN A 200 36.16 1.29 5.06
C ASN A 200 34.85 1.08 5.79
N LEU A 201 33.80 1.75 5.34
CA LEU A 201 32.46 1.65 5.92
C LEU A 201 31.56 0.83 5.00
N PHE A 202 31.04 -0.27 5.54
CA PHE A 202 30.26 -1.26 4.79
C PHE A 202 28.79 -1.26 5.19
N MET A 203 27.95 -1.73 4.28
CA MET A 203 26.55 -2.04 4.55
C MET A 203 26.16 -3.40 3.97
N ASP A 204 25.14 -4.00 4.56
CA ASP A 204 24.49 -5.21 4.03
C ASP A 204 23.09 -4.84 3.55
N LEU A 205 22.75 -5.22 2.32
CA LEU A 205 21.41 -5.01 1.73
C LEU A 205 20.55 -6.26 1.82
N TYR A 206 19.26 -6.06 2.09
CA TYR A 206 18.23 -7.09 2.17
C TYR A 206 17.11 -6.69 1.23
N GLU A 207 16.86 -7.51 0.21
CA GLU A 207 15.97 -7.19 -0.91
C GLU A 207 14.88 -8.27 -1.08
N PRO A 208 13.63 -7.88 -1.38
CA PRO A 208 12.56 -8.83 -1.65
C PRO A 208 12.72 -9.46 -3.03
N VAL A 209 12.76 -10.78 -3.10
CA VAL A 209 12.85 -11.53 -4.36
C VAL A 209 11.45 -11.68 -4.97
N GLY A 210 11.30 -11.34 -6.25
CA GLY A 210 10.04 -11.51 -6.99
C GLY A 210 8.96 -10.49 -6.65
N ALA A 211 9.29 -9.41 -5.92
CA ALA A 211 8.37 -8.30 -5.74
C ALA A 211 8.03 -7.65 -7.10
N PRO A 212 6.79 -7.16 -7.30
CA PRO A 212 6.38 -6.48 -8.52
C PRO A 212 7.36 -5.39 -8.96
N GLU A 213 7.45 -5.15 -10.27
CA GLU A 213 8.25 -4.06 -10.81
C GLU A 213 7.80 -2.70 -10.23
N GLY A 214 8.77 -1.79 -10.10
CA GLY A 214 8.55 -0.48 -9.48
C GLY A 214 9.45 -0.24 -8.27
N LYS A 215 9.53 1.05 -7.90
CA LYS A 215 10.31 1.54 -6.76
C LYS A 215 9.69 1.09 -5.43
N LYS A 216 10.53 0.87 -4.42
CA LYS A 216 10.17 0.27 -3.13
C LYS A 216 10.70 1.15 -1.99
N PRO A 217 9.97 1.23 -0.86
CA PRO A 217 10.44 1.95 0.32
C PRO A 217 11.76 1.36 0.83
N LEU A 218 12.63 2.22 1.37
CA LEU A 218 13.90 1.84 1.98
C LEU A 218 13.84 2.02 3.49
N ILE A 219 14.34 1.05 4.27
CA ILE A 219 14.62 1.21 5.69
C ILE A 219 16.12 1.05 5.96
N MET A 220 16.77 2.08 6.49
CA MET A 220 18.15 1.98 6.96
C MET A 220 18.19 1.74 8.47
N PHE A 221 18.74 0.60 8.87
CA PHE A 221 18.94 0.19 10.26
C PHE A 221 20.35 0.56 10.75
N ILE A 222 20.43 1.16 11.94
CA ILE A 222 21.68 1.64 12.53
C ILE A 222 21.87 1.00 13.91
N HIS A 223 22.99 0.29 14.09
CA HIS A 223 23.24 -0.47 15.31
C HIS A 223 23.54 0.42 16.53
N GLY A 224 23.10 -0.05 17.70
CA GLY A 224 23.53 0.49 18.99
C GLY A 224 24.93 0.05 19.38
N GLY A 225 25.32 0.38 20.61
CA GLY A 225 26.63 0.01 21.15
C GLY A 225 27.52 1.20 21.50
N ALA A 226 26.94 2.24 22.12
CA ALA A 226 27.70 3.35 22.72
C ALA A 226 28.47 4.26 21.77
N PHE A 227 28.39 4.09 20.44
CA PHE A 227 29.42 4.56 19.52
C PHE A 227 30.81 3.96 19.77
N TYR A 228 30.88 2.77 20.36
CA TYR A 228 32.12 2.13 20.79
C TYR A 228 32.25 0.66 20.36
N VAL A 229 31.11 -0.03 20.24
CA VAL A 229 30.97 -1.43 19.82
C VAL A 229 29.74 -1.61 18.94
N GLY A 230 29.54 -2.83 18.46
CA GLY A 230 28.48 -3.19 17.51
C GLY A 230 28.96 -3.05 16.06
N ASP A 231 28.17 -3.61 15.16
CA ASP A 231 28.35 -3.56 13.73
C ASP A 231 27.02 -3.84 13.01
N ARG A 232 27.02 -3.78 11.68
CA ARG A 232 25.84 -4.06 10.84
C ARG A 232 25.28 -5.49 10.98
N GLN A 233 26.02 -6.43 11.57
CA GLN A 233 25.63 -7.83 11.73
C GLN A 233 24.96 -8.12 13.07
N ASN A 234 24.63 -7.08 13.86
CA ASN A 234 23.85 -7.23 15.09
C ASN A 234 22.58 -8.08 14.85
N GLU A 235 22.45 -9.18 15.58
CA GLU A 235 21.46 -10.24 15.30
C GLU A 235 20.00 -9.73 15.29
N ALA A 236 19.64 -8.87 16.24
CA ALA A 236 18.31 -8.29 16.32
C ALA A 236 18.00 -7.39 15.11
N LEU A 237 18.94 -6.51 14.73
CA LEU A 237 18.79 -5.65 13.55
C LEU A 237 18.69 -6.46 12.26
N VAL A 238 19.54 -7.47 12.13
CA VAL A 238 19.57 -8.39 11.01
C VAL A 238 18.24 -9.15 10.90
N GLY A 239 17.64 -9.54 12.03
CA GLY A 239 16.31 -10.13 12.09
C GLY A 239 15.21 -9.17 11.63
N TRP A 240 15.27 -7.88 12.02
CA TRP A 240 14.35 -6.86 11.52
C TRP A 240 14.53 -6.61 10.02
N CYS A 241 15.77 -6.45 9.53
CA CYS A 241 16.05 -6.27 8.10
C CYS A 241 15.44 -7.40 7.26
N ARG A 242 15.61 -8.66 7.65
CA ARG A 242 14.99 -9.80 6.96
C ARG A 242 13.47 -9.75 7.03
N HIS A 243 12.90 -9.41 8.19
CA HIS A 243 11.45 -9.31 8.31
C HIS A 243 10.89 -8.23 7.38
N PHE A 244 11.39 -7.00 7.45
CA PHE A 244 10.90 -5.90 6.60
C PHE A 244 11.16 -6.16 5.12
N ALA A 245 12.31 -6.75 4.76
CA ALA A 245 12.53 -7.20 3.39
C ALA A 245 11.49 -8.23 2.93
N SER A 246 11.10 -9.17 3.79
CA SER A 246 10.03 -10.13 3.47
C SER A 246 8.65 -9.48 3.28
N LEU A 247 8.42 -8.28 3.82
CA LEU A 247 7.19 -7.51 3.57
C LEU A 247 7.24 -6.76 2.23
N GLY A 248 8.42 -6.59 1.62
CA GLY A 248 8.60 -5.90 0.34
C GLY A 248 9.46 -4.62 0.40
N TYR A 249 10.01 -4.26 1.57
CA TYR A 249 10.93 -3.12 1.70
C TYR A 249 12.33 -3.49 1.21
N ILE A 250 13.11 -2.51 0.78
CA ILE A 250 14.57 -2.66 0.73
C ILE A 250 15.09 -2.29 2.12
N CYS A 251 15.97 -3.09 2.71
CA CYS A 251 16.60 -2.75 3.99
C CYS A 251 18.11 -2.68 3.85
N ALA A 252 18.73 -1.74 4.56
CA ALA A 252 20.18 -1.61 4.67
C ALA A 252 20.58 -1.62 6.15
N SER A 253 21.54 -2.45 6.53
CA SER A 253 22.21 -2.36 7.84
C SER A 253 23.61 -1.81 7.63
N ILE A 254 24.00 -0.77 8.38
CA ILE A 254 25.24 -0.02 8.12
C ILE A 254 26.23 -0.15 9.29
N ASP A 255 27.52 -0.22 8.96
CA ASP A 255 28.58 0.17 9.90
C ASP A 255 28.67 1.69 9.97
N TYR A 256 29.18 2.22 11.07
CA TYR A 256 29.63 3.61 11.18
C TYR A 256 30.90 3.69 12.04
N ARG A 257 31.62 4.82 12.00
CA ARG A 257 32.83 5.00 12.82
C ARG A 257 32.49 4.95 14.30
N ILE A 258 33.23 4.12 15.02
CA ILE A 258 33.13 3.95 16.47
C ILE A 258 34.49 4.17 17.15
N GLY A 259 34.43 4.39 18.46
CA GLY A 259 35.56 4.70 19.32
C GLY A 259 35.72 6.20 19.57
N PHE A 260 36.11 6.54 20.80
CA PHE A 260 36.41 7.90 21.25
C PHE A 260 37.30 7.88 22.50
N LEU A 261 37.89 9.04 22.82
CA LEU A 261 38.54 9.29 24.10
C LEU A 261 37.50 9.73 25.16
N PRO A 262 37.69 9.43 26.46
CA PRO A 262 36.68 9.69 27.50
C PRO A 262 36.55 11.17 27.83
N SER A 263 35.80 11.91 27.02
CA SER A 263 35.39 13.28 27.33
C SER A 263 34.07 13.64 26.65
N LYS A 264 33.35 14.63 27.21
CA LYS A 264 32.08 15.14 26.64
C LYS A 264 32.21 15.49 25.17
N ASP A 265 33.21 16.30 24.84
CA ASP A 265 33.46 16.75 23.47
C ASP A 265 33.72 15.56 22.55
N ASP A 266 34.47 14.55 23.00
CA ASP A 266 34.84 13.41 22.16
C ASP A 266 33.66 12.42 21.96
N ILE A 267 32.80 12.25 22.97
CA ILE A 267 31.56 11.47 22.85
C ILE A 267 30.58 12.14 21.89
N GLU A 268 30.38 13.45 22.02
CA GLU A 268 29.52 14.22 21.12
C GLU A 268 30.06 14.21 19.68
N ARG A 269 31.39 14.29 19.51
CA ARG A 269 32.06 14.13 18.22
C ARG A 269 31.88 12.73 17.63
N ALA A 270 31.86 11.68 18.45
CA ALA A 270 31.58 10.31 17.97
C ALA A 270 30.15 10.20 17.40
N GLY A 271 29.15 10.75 18.11
CA GLY A 271 27.78 10.84 17.59
C GLY A 271 27.69 11.63 16.28
N TYR A 272 28.43 12.74 16.16
CA TYR A 272 28.48 13.52 14.93
C TYR A 272 29.17 12.77 13.77
N MET A 273 30.23 12.00 14.03
CA MET A 273 30.86 11.15 13.00
C MET A 273 29.92 10.03 12.55
N ALA A 274 29.22 9.39 13.48
CA ALA A 274 28.20 8.39 13.15
C ALA A 274 27.08 8.97 12.26
N LEU A 275 26.65 10.21 12.56
CA LEU A 275 25.71 10.95 11.71
C LEU A 275 26.25 11.19 10.30
N GLN A 276 27.50 11.64 10.18
CA GLN A 276 28.15 11.85 8.87
C GLN A 276 28.18 10.55 8.04
N ASP A 277 28.48 9.44 8.69
CA ASP A 277 28.58 8.14 8.05
C ASP A 277 27.20 7.61 7.62
N ALA A 278 26.18 7.80 8.46
CA ALA A 278 24.79 7.48 8.12
C ALA A 278 24.26 8.34 6.95
N HIS A 279 24.60 9.64 6.91
CA HIS A 279 24.33 10.48 5.74
C HIS A 279 25.05 9.95 4.50
N ALA A 280 26.32 9.54 4.60
CA ALA A 280 27.07 8.99 3.48
C ALA A 280 26.43 7.69 2.95
N ALA A 281 25.97 6.80 3.84
CA ALA A 281 25.25 5.58 3.49
C ALA A 281 23.93 5.89 2.77
N MET A 282 23.12 6.81 3.30
CA MET A 282 21.86 7.20 2.67
C MET A 282 22.09 7.84 1.29
N ARG A 283 23.08 8.73 1.15
CA ARG A 283 23.46 9.29 -0.16
C ARG A 283 23.88 8.21 -1.15
N PHE A 284 24.63 7.20 -0.69
CA PHE A 284 25.00 6.06 -1.52
C PHE A 284 23.75 5.32 -2.03
N LEU A 285 22.83 4.97 -1.14
CA LEU A 285 21.58 4.27 -1.49
C LEU A 285 20.73 5.08 -2.46
N VAL A 286 20.55 6.38 -2.21
CA VAL A 286 19.81 7.30 -3.09
C VAL A 286 20.49 7.45 -4.44
N SER A 287 21.83 7.49 -4.49
CA SER A 287 22.56 7.52 -5.78
C SER A 287 22.39 6.25 -6.61
N LYS A 288 21.97 5.15 -5.96
CA LYS A 288 21.71 3.84 -6.57
C LYS A 288 20.22 3.55 -6.68
N ALA A 289 19.34 4.52 -6.42
CA ALA A 289 17.91 4.29 -6.29
C ALA A 289 17.30 3.63 -7.53
N ASP A 290 17.65 4.07 -8.74
CA ASP A 290 17.10 3.46 -9.96
C ASP A 290 17.60 2.02 -10.16
N THR A 291 18.87 1.73 -9.81
CA THR A 291 19.45 0.38 -9.94
C THR A 291 18.97 -0.60 -8.87
N LEU A 292 18.68 -0.11 -7.67
CA LEU A 292 18.18 -0.91 -6.56
C LEU A 292 16.64 -0.95 -6.51
N GLY A 293 15.96 -0.10 -7.30
CA GLY A 293 14.52 0.06 -7.24
C GLY A 293 14.05 0.71 -5.94
N ILE A 294 14.79 1.68 -5.41
CA ILE A 294 14.41 2.44 -4.21
C ILE A 294 13.51 3.61 -4.59
N ASP A 295 12.44 3.79 -3.82
CA ASP A 295 11.60 4.98 -3.84
C ASP A 295 12.21 6.04 -2.91
N THR A 296 12.67 7.14 -3.49
CA THR A 296 13.34 8.22 -2.75
C THR A 296 12.38 9.11 -1.98
N ASP A 297 11.07 8.96 -2.19
CA ASP A 297 10.04 9.64 -1.41
C ASP A 297 9.67 8.82 -0.15
N GLU A 298 10.08 7.54 -0.09
CA GLU A 298 9.73 6.58 0.96
C GLU A 298 10.99 6.04 1.68
N LEU A 299 11.75 6.97 2.27
CA LEU A 299 12.99 6.68 2.98
C LEU A 299 12.76 6.70 4.50
N TYR A 300 13.03 5.56 5.14
CA TYR A 300 12.85 5.35 6.57
C TYR A 300 14.17 5.04 7.24
N VAL A 301 14.29 5.41 8.52
CA VAL A 301 15.49 5.11 9.32
C VAL A 301 15.07 4.56 10.67
N ALA A 302 15.83 3.57 11.16
CA ALA A 302 15.58 2.93 12.43
C ALA A 302 16.91 2.67 13.13
N GLY A 303 16.95 2.82 14.45
CA GLY A 303 18.17 2.52 15.19
C GLY A 303 17.91 2.25 16.65
N THR A 304 18.83 1.51 17.28
CA THR A 304 18.79 1.18 18.71
C THR A 304 19.85 1.95 19.48
N SER A 305 19.52 2.48 20.66
CA SER A 305 20.50 3.15 21.55
C SER A 305 21.31 4.23 20.80
N ALA A 306 22.64 4.14 20.76
CA ALA A 306 23.51 5.00 19.96
C ALA A 306 23.11 5.11 18.48
N GLY A 307 22.71 4.01 17.84
CA GLY A 307 22.19 4.03 16.48
C GLY A 307 20.86 4.76 16.34
N SER A 308 20.07 4.79 17.42
CA SER A 308 18.84 5.58 17.51
C SER A 308 19.12 7.08 17.63
N ILE A 309 20.12 7.44 18.43
CA ILE A 309 20.66 8.81 18.47
C ILE A 309 21.11 9.22 17.05
N THR A 310 21.85 8.35 16.34
CA THR A 310 22.23 8.60 14.94
C THR A 310 21.02 8.76 14.02
N ALA A 311 20.02 7.89 14.12
CA ALA A 311 18.81 7.92 13.28
C ALA A 311 17.99 9.21 13.49
N LEU A 312 17.81 9.64 14.74
CA LEU A 312 17.17 10.91 15.08
C LEU A 312 17.95 12.09 14.51
N ASN A 313 19.27 12.11 14.67
CA ASN A 313 20.08 13.20 14.13
C ASN A 313 20.12 13.18 12.59
N LEU A 314 20.04 12.02 11.94
CA LEU A 314 19.93 11.90 10.47
C LEU A 314 18.61 12.48 9.95
N ALA A 315 17.53 12.32 10.70
CA ALA A 315 16.23 12.90 10.36
C ALA A 315 16.21 14.42 10.56
N PHE A 316 16.83 14.93 11.63
CA PHE A 316 16.56 16.30 12.11
C PHE A 316 17.77 17.24 12.18
N MET A 317 19.01 16.76 12.32
CA MET A 317 20.16 17.66 12.42
C MET A 317 20.56 18.18 11.04
N ARG A 318 20.84 19.48 10.97
CA ARG A 318 21.40 20.16 9.79
C ARG A 318 22.75 20.80 10.16
N ASN A 319 23.52 21.23 9.15
CA ASN A 319 24.86 21.78 9.36
C ASN A 319 24.90 23.03 10.25
N ASP A 320 23.82 23.81 10.30
CA ASP A 320 23.69 24.99 11.18
C ASP A 320 23.47 24.61 12.65
N SER A 321 23.06 23.37 12.91
CA SER A 321 22.73 22.81 14.20
C SER A 321 23.79 21.80 14.68
N ARG A 322 24.93 21.71 13.99
CA ARG A 322 26.03 20.82 14.39
C ARG A 322 26.60 21.24 15.76
N PRO A 323 26.98 20.29 16.62
CA PRO A 323 27.45 20.61 17.96
C PRO A 323 28.74 21.41 17.95
N LEU A 324 28.93 22.31 18.92
CA LEU A 324 30.14 23.14 19.02
C LEU A 324 31.43 22.30 19.11
N SER A 325 31.37 21.12 19.73
CA SER A 325 32.49 20.18 19.82
C SER A 325 32.96 19.67 18.46
N SER A 326 32.12 19.69 17.42
CA SER A 326 32.50 19.24 16.08
C SER A 326 33.45 20.20 15.36
N TYR A 327 33.42 21.49 15.72
CA TYR A 327 34.31 22.51 15.14
C TYR A 327 35.73 22.37 15.67
N GLY A 328 36.71 22.66 14.82
CA GLY A 328 38.11 22.65 15.25
C GLY A 328 38.39 23.81 16.21
N LYS A 329 38.86 23.52 17.43
CA LYS A 329 39.36 24.56 18.36
C LYS A 329 40.83 24.85 18.04
N LYS A 330 41.22 26.11 17.80
CA LYS A 330 42.64 26.50 17.70
C LYS A 330 43.36 26.20 19.03
N ALA A 331 44.02 25.06 19.13
CA ALA A 331 44.77 24.65 20.32
C ALA A 331 46.26 25.00 20.15
N GLY A 332 46.62 26.28 20.20
CA GLY A 332 48.03 26.71 20.19
C GLY A 332 48.91 26.04 19.12
N LEU A 333 50.19 25.79 19.43
CA LEU A 333 51.18 25.18 18.53
C LEU A 333 51.06 23.65 18.40
N VAL A 334 50.11 23.00 19.09
CA VAL A 334 49.97 21.54 19.14
C VAL A 334 48.61 21.12 18.57
N LYS A 335 48.61 20.51 17.37
CA LYS A 335 47.40 19.87 16.82
C LYS A 335 46.97 18.72 17.73
N THR A 336 45.87 18.89 18.45
CA THR A 336 45.17 17.82 19.18
C THR A 336 43.92 17.38 18.41
N GLU A 337 43.28 16.27 18.73
CA GLU A 337 42.05 15.83 18.03
C GLU A 337 40.91 16.86 18.08
N ARG A 338 40.89 17.67 19.14
CA ARG A 338 39.97 18.80 19.31
C ARG A 338 40.29 19.99 18.40
N SER A 339 41.43 19.97 17.71
CA SER A 339 41.86 21.03 16.80
C SER A 339 41.42 20.83 15.34
N THR A 340 40.91 19.65 14.99
CA THR A 340 40.43 19.34 13.64
C THR A 340 38.93 19.51 13.55
N ASP A 341 38.49 20.33 12.60
CA ASP A 341 37.09 20.44 12.22
C ASP A 341 36.63 19.15 11.55
N LEU A 342 35.49 18.59 12.00
CA LEU A 342 34.94 17.36 11.41
C LEU A 342 34.27 17.58 10.05
N GLY A 343 34.05 18.82 9.64
CA GLY A 343 33.42 19.15 8.37
C GLY A 343 31.89 18.99 8.37
N ASN A 344 31.29 19.15 7.20
CA ASN A 344 29.84 19.17 7.02
C ASN A 344 29.23 17.76 6.99
N ILE A 345 28.00 17.63 7.49
CA ILE A 345 27.20 16.40 7.47
C ILE A 345 27.01 15.88 6.03
N GLU A 346 26.67 16.78 5.11
CA GLU A 346 26.22 16.43 3.74
C GLU A 346 27.34 16.09 2.75
N THR A 347 28.61 16.23 3.15
CA THR A 347 29.75 16.04 2.24
C THR A 347 30.81 15.07 2.74
N SER A 348 30.70 14.59 3.98
CA SER A 348 31.67 13.68 4.59
C SER A 348 31.48 12.23 4.14
N GLY A 349 32.57 11.44 4.14
CA GLY A 349 32.57 9.99 3.88
C GLY A 349 32.59 9.58 2.39
N ASN A 350 31.92 10.33 1.50
CA ASN A 350 31.94 10.05 0.06
C ASN A 350 31.74 11.31 -0.81
N PRO A 351 32.10 11.30 -2.11
CA PRO A 351 31.97 12.46 -3.00
C PRO A 351 30.52 12.70 -3.47
N LEU A 352 29.56 11.85 -3.08
CA LEU A 352 28.17 11.96 -3.48
C LEU A 352 27.50 13.18 -2.85
N ARG A 353 26.56 13.79 -3.57
CA ARG A 353 25.85 15.02 -3.18
C ARG A 353 24.34 14.90 -3.33
N ASN A 354 23.84 13.68 -3.51
CA ASN A 354 22.41 13.40 -3.56
C ASN A 354 21.73 13.91 -2.29
N THR A 355 20.62 14.61 -2.44
CA THR A 355 19.77 15.05 -1.34
C THR A 355 18.70 14.01 -1.07
N PHE A 356 18.18 13.99 0.15
CA PHE A 356 17.10 13.11 0.55
C PHE A 356 16.29 13.73 1.69
N SER A 357 15.07 13.23 1.88
CA SER A 357 14.24 13.51 3.04
C SER A 357 13.87 12.20 3.71
N ILE A 358 13.91 12.17 5.04
CA ILE A 358 13.46 10.99 5.80
C ILE A 358 11.96 11.13 6.03
N ARG A 359 11.19 10.15 5.58
CA ARG A 359 9.74 10.10 5.76
C ARG A 359 9.36 9.90 7.21
N ALA A 360 9.91 8.85 7.84
CA ALA A 360 9.74 8.60 9.26
C ALA A 360 10.96 7.91 9.90
N VAL A 361 11.09 8.10 11.22
CA VAL A 361 12.14 7.49 12.04
C VAL A 361 11.56 6.60 13.14
N ALA A 362 12.13 5.41 13.31
CA ALA A 362 11.90 4.53 14.43
C ALA A 362 13.02 4.67 15.49
N ASN A 363 12.68 5.36 16.58
CA ASN A 363 13.54 5.63 17.72
C ASN A 363 13.39 4.52 18.80
N MET A 364 14.28 3.53 18.78
CA MET A 364 14.36 2.49 19.80
C MET A 364 15.37 2.92 20.87
N TRP A 365 14.86 3.56 21.94
CA TRP A 365 15.56 4.06 23.14
C TRP A 365 16.77 4.97 22.84
N GLY A 366 16.56 5.96 21.98
CA GLY A 366 17.48 7.07 21.73
C GLY A 366 17.10 8.35 22.47
N ALA A 367 17.95 9.35 22.30
CA ALA A 367 17.80 10.70 22.81
C ALA A 367 18.50 11.72 21.90
N VAL A 368 18.23 13.01 22.07
CA VAL A 368 18.91 14.11 21.35
C VAL A 368 19.54 15.10 22.32
N ASN A 369 20.68 15.70 21.94
CA ASN A 369 21.34 16.71 22.78
C ASN A 369 20.62 18.08 22.72
N ASP A 370 20.01 18.41 21.60
CA ASP A 370 19.20 19.62 21.42
C ASP A 370 17.83 19.25 20.86
N ILE A 371 16.80 19.41 21.68
CA ILE A 371 15.41 19.09 21.31
C ILE A 371 14.89 19.99 20.17
N ASN A 372 15.52 21.14 19.92
CA ASN A 372 15.08 22.07 18.88
C ASN A 372 15.45 21.62 17.47
N ILE A 373 16.32 20.61 17.30
CA ILE A 373 16.63 20.09 15.96
C ILE A 373 15.38 19.53 15.25
N LEU A 374 14.38 19.06 16.01
CA LEU A 374 13.13 18.52 15.48
C LEU A 374 12.39 19.52 14.56
N LYS A 375 12.63 20.83 14.67
CA LYS A 375 12.02 21.85 13.80
C LYS A 375 12.56 21.86 12.37
N ASN A 376 13.66 21.15 12.12
CA ASN A 376 14.40 21.22 10.85
C ASN A 376 13.92 20.19 9.81
N SER A 377 12.89 19.41 10.12
CA SER A 377 12.32 18.40 9.23
C SER A 377 10.86 18.10 9.61
N ASP A 378 10.06 17.69 8.64
CA ASP A 378 8.69 17.20 8.84
C ASP A 378 8.67 15.66 9.01
N THR A 379 9.76 15.08 9.52
CA THR A 379 9.89 13.63 9.68
C THR A 379 9.05 13.13 10.85
N ASP A 380 8.20 12.14 10.58
CA ASP A 380 7.35 11.54 11.61
C ASP A 380 8.09 10.52 12.46
N ILE A 381 7.63 10.29 13.70
CA ILE A 381 8.41 9.57 14.71
C ILE A 381 7.58 8.47 15.38
N VAL A 382 8.15 7.26 15.44
CA VAL A 382 7.70 6.23 16.39
C VAL A 382 8.82 5.95 17.40
N SER A 383 8.52 5.99 18.68
CA SER A 383 9.50 5.86 19.77
C SER A 383 9.14 4.73 20.74
N PHE A 384 10.15 4.00 21.19
CA PHE A 384 10.06 2.93 22.19
C PHE A 384 11.11 3.15 23.27
N HIS A 385 10.74 3.13 24.55
CA HIS A 385 11.70 3.38 25.62
C HIS A 385 11.24 2.73 26.93
N GLY A 386 12.16 2.08 27.64
CA GLY A 386 11.91 1.58 29.00
C GLY A 386 12.05 2.69 30.03
N ASP A 387 11.15 2.77 31.01
CA ASP A 387 11.22 3.84 32.03
C ASP A 387 12.25 3.56 33.14
N ALA A 388 12.83 2.36 33.18
CA ALA A 388 13.96 1.98 34.03
C ALA A 388 15.30 2.01 33.26
N ASP A 389 15.36 2.71 32.12
CA ASP A 389 16.58 2.89 31.35
C ASP A 389 17.55 3.84 32.05
N GLN A 390 18.65 3.29 32.55
CA GLN A 390 19.69 4.05 33.25
C GLN A 390 20.83 4.48 32.31
N LEU A 391 20.84 4.04 31.05
CA LEU A 391 21.92 4.33 30.10
C LEU A 391 21.58 5.50 29.19
N VAL A 392 20.33 5.58 28.73
CA VAL A 392 19.80 6.70 27.94
C VAL A 392 18.59 7.25 28.68
N PRO A 393 18.49 8.59 28.89
CA PRO A 393 17.39 9.14 29.66
C PRO A 393 16.06 8.87 28.95
N TYR A 394 15.08 8.32 29.70
CA TYR A 394 13.71 8.13 29.24
C TYR A 394 12.99 9.47 28.98
N ASP A 395 13.20 10.44 29.86
CA ASP A 395 12.59 11.78 29.83
C ASP A 395 13.59 12.89 29.51
N HIS A 396 14.31 13.39 30.50
CA HIS A 396 15.40 14.35 30.34
C HIS A 396 16.44 14.11 31.44
N GLY A 397 17.70 13.98 31.06
CA GLY A 397 18.73 13.63 32.02
C GLY A 397 20.08 13.39 31.38
N ARG A 398 21.02 12.84 32.16
CA ARG A 398 22.34 12.46 31.65
C ARG A 398 22.37 10.95 31.40
N PRO A 399 23.02 10.50 30.32
CA PRO A 399 23.35 9.09 30.16
C PRO A 399 24.10 8.52 31.37
N PHE A 400 23.88 7.24 31.68
CA PHE A 400 24.55 6.50 32.76
C PHE A 400 24.26 7.04 34.18
N GLU A 401 22.98 7.17 34.54
CA GLU A 401 22.55 7.73 35.83
C GLU A 401 23.08 6.96 37.05
N ASP A 402 23.40 5.68 36.89
CA ASP A 402 23.94 4.82 37.96
C ASP A 402 25.41 5.11 38.34
N ILE A 403 26.11 5.94 37.56
CA ILE A 403 27.50 6.33 37.88
C ILE A 403 27.48 7.34 39.04
N LYS A 404 27.73 6.84 40.27
CA LYS A 404 27.80 7.66 41.49
C LYS A 404 28.92 8.71 41.42
N GLY A 405 28.61 9.94 41.86
CA GLY A 405 29.55 11.08 41.99
C GLY A 405 29.64 11.97 40.76
N ASN A 406 30.45 13.04 40.81
CA ASN A 406 30.56 14.06 39.75
C ASN A 406 31.19 13.55 38.42
N VAL A 407 31.30 12.24 38.21
CA VAL A 407 31.92 11.63 37.02
C VAL A 407 30.96 11.69 35.82
N GLY A 408 29.67 11.38 36.01
CA GLY A 408 28.66 11.51 34.96
C GLY A 408 28.54 12.95 34.46
N GLU A 409 28.52 13.92 35.39
CA GLU A 409 28.52 15.35 35.08
C GLU A 409 29.77 15.83 34.34
N ARG A 410 30.91 15.13 34.46
CA ARG A 410 32.16 15.47 33.76
C ARG A 410 32.28 14.83 32.38
N LEU A 411 31.58 13.73 32.13
CA LEU A 411 31.71 12.94 30.90
C LEU A 411 30.53 13.05 29.94
N PHE A 412 29.31 13.37 30.41
CA PHE A 412 28.12 13.39 29.57
C PHE A 412 27.37 14.74 29.62
N ASN A 413 26.78 15.12 28.48
CA ASN A 413 25.84 16.23 28.38
C ASN A 413 24.43 15.74 28.77
N GLU A 414 23.56 16.69 29.14
CA GLU A 414 22.13 16.39 29.25
C GLU A 414 21.55 16.09 27.87
N MET A 415 20.59 15.19 27.82
CA MET A 415 19.91 14.75 26.62
C MET A 415 18.40 14.67 26.87
N PHE A 416 17.64 14.85 25.81
CA PHE A 416 16.19 14.74 25.79
C PHE A 416 15.79 13.37 25.24
N GLY A 417 15.18 12.57 26.10
CA GLY A 417 14.68 11.23 25.83
C GLY A 417 13.38 11.20 25.06
N SER A 418 12.85 9.98 24.89
CA SER A 418 11.67 9.72 24.05
C SER A 418 10.41 10.47 24.52
N VAL A 419 10.25 10.72 25.82
CA VAL A 419 9.11 11.51 26.35
C VAL A 419 9.16 12.96 25.85
N GLN A 420 10.32 13.60 25.94
CA GLN A 420 10.50 14.99 25.49
C GLN A 420 10.46 15.09 23.96
N ILE A 421 11.01 14.09 23.26
CA ILE A 421 10.91 13.98 21.80
C ILE A 421 9.45 13.90 21.35
N ASP A 422 8.64 13.01 21.93
CA ASP A 422 7.22 12.89 21.59
C ASP A 422 6.44 14.17 21.88
N LYS A 423 6.69 14.79 23.05
CA LYS A 423 6.07 16.07 23.40
C LYS A 423 6.41 17.14 22.38
N LYS A 424 7.70 17.31 22.05
CA LYS A 424 8.14 18.34 21.10
C LYS A 424 7.62 18.09 19.69
N ALA A 425 7.64 16.84 19.23
CA ALA A 425 7.14 16.46 17.91
C ALA A 425 5.65 16.82 17.76
N ARG A 426 4.83 16.51 18.77
CA ARG A 426 3.40 16.88 18.78
C ARG A 426 3.17 18.39 18.83
N GLU A 427 3.98 19.13 19.60
CA GLU A 427 3.93 20.60 19.61
C GLU A 427 4.21 21.22 18.24
N LEU A 428 5.06 20.58 17.42
CA LEU A 428 5.38 20.98 16.06
C LEU A 428 4.35 20.50 15.02
N GLY A 429 3.35 19.71 15.43
CA GLY A 429 2.34 19.14 14.53
C GLY A 429 2.77 17.88 13.78
N LEU A 430 3.92 17.29 14.14
CA LEU A 430 4.40 16.03 13.57
C LEU A 430 3.58 14.85 14.10
N ARG A 431 3.42 13.79 13.29
CA ARG A 431 2.84 12.54 13.76
C ARG A 431 3.89 11.84 14.64
N SER A 432 3.59 11.76 15.93
CA SER A 432 4.44 11.07 16.90
C SER A 432 3.66 9.99 17.64
N LYS A 433 4.22 8.78 17.68
CA LYS A 433 3.71 7.63 18.43
C LYS A 433 4.76 7.19 19.45
N PHE A 434 4.45 7.30 20.73
CA PHE A 434 5.35 6.89 21.80
C PHE A 434 4.82 5.69 22.58
N TYR A 435 5.69 4.70 22.76
CA TYR A 435 5.49 3.50 23.58
C TYR A 435 6.49 3.49 24.73
N GLY A 436 6.03 3.86 25.92
CA GLY A 436 6.77 3.65 27.17
C GLY A 436 6.57 2.23 27.69
N PHE A 437 7.65 1.63 28.21
CA PHE A 437 7.64 0.27 28.75
C PHE A 437 7.94 0.30 30.26
N PRO A 438 6.91 0.19 31.12
CA PRO A 438 7.08 0.27 32.56
C PRO A 438 7.96 -0.86 33.13
N GLY A 439 8.96 -0.49 33.92
CA GLY A 439 9.92 -1.38 34.58
C GLY A 439 10.96 -2.02 33.65
N GLU A 440 10.91 -1.75 32.34
CA GLU A 440 11.84 -2.35 31.38
C GLU A 440 13.16 -1.55 31.34
N PRO A 441 14.32 -2.23 31.32
CA PRO A 441 15.64 -1.58 31.31
C PRO A 441 16.08 -1.21 29.89
N HIS A 442 17.30 -0.68 29.74
CA HIS A 442 17.92 -0.50 28.43
C HIS A 442 17.96 -1.81 27.63
N ALA A 443 17.71 -1.74 26.33
CA ALA A 443 17.76 -2.88 25.41
C ALA A 443 16.82 -4.05 25.78
N PHE A 444 15.67 -3.78 26.40
CA PHE A 444 14.63 -4.75 26.81
C PHE A 444 14.04 -5.67 25.72
N HIS A 445 14.41 -5.48 24.45
CA HIS A 445 14.03 -6.34 23.32
C HIS A 445 14.73 -7.72 23.30
N VAL A 446 15.83 -7.89 24.02
CA VAL A 446 16.57 -9.15 24.13
C VAL A 446 16.71 -9.56 25.60
N ASP A 447 16.89 -10.86 25.85
CA ASP A 447 17.25 -11.36 27.17
C ASP A 447 18.76 -11.23 27.45
N LYS A 448 19.19 -11.69 28.64
CA LYS A 448 20.59 -11.67 29.07
C LYS A 448 21.53 -12.48 28.16
N ASP A 449 21.00 -13.46 27.42
CA ASP A 449 21.74 -14.31 26.50
C ASP A 449 21.63 -13.77 25.06
N GLN A 450 21.21 -12.51 24.90
CA GLN A 450 21.00 -11.79 23.64
C GLN A 450 19.90 -12.38 22.74
N LYS A 451 19.03 -13.25 23.27
CA LYS A 451 17.93 -13.81 22.49
C LYS A 451 16.74 -12.86 22.47
N VAL A 452 16.14 -12.70 21.30
CA VAL A 452 14.95 -11.87 21.11
C VAL A 452 13.75 -12.38 21.92
N ASN A 453 12.96 -11.46 22.47
CA ASN A 453 11.80 -11.77 23.30
C ASN A 453 10.49 -11.17 22.74
N LYS A 454 9.38 -11.21 23.49
CA LYS A 454 8.09 -10.66 23.05
C LYS A 454 8.14 -9.16 22.70
N ASN A 455 8.99 -8.37 23.37
CA ASN A 455 9.11 -6.94 23.15
C ASN A 455 9.75 -6.66 21.79
N TYR A 456 10.72 -7.48 21.35
CA TYR A 456 11.29 -7.41 20.00
C TYR A 456 10.22 -7.51 18.91
N TYR A 457 9.30 -8.46 19.03
CA TYR A 457 8.21 -8.65 18.08
C TYR A 457 7.19 -7.51 18.13
N PHE A 458 6.83 -7.04 19.33
CA PHE A 458 5.94 -5.90 19.48
C PHE A 458 6.51 -4.62 18.83
N ILE A 459 7.80 -4.33 19.05
CA ILE A 459 8.49 -3.19 18.45
C ILE A 459 8.47 -3.32 16.92
N ARG A 460 8.86 -4.49 16.39
CA ARG A 460 8.84 -4.79 14.95
C ARG A 460 7.46 -4.52 14.33
N ASP A 461 6.42 -5.08 14.92
CA ASP A 461 5.05 -5.00 14.38
C ASP A 461 4.49 -3.57 14.48
N SER A 462 4.87 -2.85 15.55
CA SER A 462 4.50 -1.44 15.72
C SER A 462 5.19 -0.54 14.68
N ILE A 463 6.48 -0.78 14.38
CA ILE A 463 7.21 -0.07 13.32
C ILE A 463 6.58 -0.39 11.95
N ALA A 464 6.30 -1.67 11.67
CA ALA A 464 5.67 -2.08 10.41
C ALA A 464 4.31 -1.40 10.20
N SER A 465 3.47 -1.37 11.24
CA SER A 465 2.19 -0.66 11.18
C SER A 465 2.36 0.85 11.00
N PHE A 466 3.32 1.46 11.70
CA PHE A 466 3.56 2.91 11.62
C PHE A 466 4.04 3.34 10.24
N PHE A 467 5.07 2.67 9.69
CA PHE A 467 5.60 2.94 8.34
C PHE A 467 4.61 2.56 7.24
N TYR A 468 3.83 1.49 7.39
CA TYR A 468 2.76 1.20 6.44
C TYR A 468 1.74 2.35 6.35
N GLN A 469 1.34 2.92 7.48
CA GLN A 469 0.44 4.07 7.52
C GLN A 469 1.05 5.35 6.91
N GLU A 470 2.38 5.47 6.86
CA GLU A 470 3.05 6.59 6.19
C GLU A 470 2.93 6.52 4.67
N MET A 471 3.02 5.30 4.12
CA MET A 471 2.95 5.04 2.67
C MET A 471 1.53 4.97 2.13
N VAL A 472 0.56 4.53 2.96
CA VAL A 472 -0.80 4.32 2.51
C VAL A 472 -1.52 5.66 2.43
N PRO A 473 -1.95 6.10 1.23
CA PRO A 473 -2.79 7.27 1.11
C PRO A 473 -4.07 7.08 1.92
N LYS A 474 -4.75 8.18 2.26
CA LYS A 474 -6.05 8.14 2.98
C LYS A 474 -6.96 7.06 2.39
N ALA A 475 -7.44 6.12 3.20
CA ALA A 475 -8.15 4.94 2.70
C ALA A 475 -9.22 5.30 1.65
N ALA A 476 -9.11 4.69 0.46
CA ALA A 476 -10.10 4.82 -0.59
C ALA A 476 -11.45 4.27 -0.11
N ALA A 477 -12.46 5.14 -0.04
CA ALA A 477 -13.82 4.78 0.32
C ALA A 477 -14.76 5.09 -0.85
N ILE A 478 -15.73 4.20 -1.09
CA ILE A 478 -16.81 4.48 -2.02
C ILE A 478 -17.81 5.35 -1.30
N THR A 479 -18.17 6.48 -1.91
CA THR A 479 -19.21 7.38 -1.41
C THR A 479 -20.24 7.63 -2.51
N PRO A 480 -21.54 7.68 -2.18
CA PRO A 480 -22.55 8.13 -3.12
C PRO A 480 -22.39 9.64 -3.40
N ASP A 481 -22.60 10.06 -4.64
CA ASP A 481 -22.63 11.48 -5.00
C ASP A 481 -23.91 12.11 -4.44
N LYS A 482 -23.78 13.20 -3.69
CA LYS A 482 -24.92 13.90 -3.10
C LYS A 482 -25.89 14.48 -4.13
N ARG A 483 -25.45 14.65 -5.39
CA ARG A 483 -26.24 15.26 -6.47
C ARG A 483 -26.81 14.26 -7.47
N ASP A 484 -26.29 13.04 -7.49
CA ASP A 484 -26.74 11.98 -8.40
C ASP A 484 -26.78 10.64 -7.63
N PRO A 485 -27.99 10.13 -7.31
CA PRO A 485 -28.14 8.93 -6.48
C PRO A 485 -27.70 7.64 -7.19
N GLN A 486 -27.50 7.67 -8.51
CA GLN A 486 -26.93 6.55 -9.27
C GLN A 486 -25.40 6.59 -9.27
N ARG A 487 -24.77 7.69 -8.85
CA ARG A 487 -23.34 7.93 -9.02
C ARG A 487 -22.57 7.64 -7.73
N TYR A 488 -21.49 6.89 -7.88
CA TYR A 488 -20.59 6.50 -6.80
C TYR A 488 -19.16 6.91 -7.15
N VAL A 489 -18.43 7.37 -6.15
CA VAL A 489 -17.07 7.90 -6.30
C VAL A 489 -16.14 7.24 -5.29
N VAL A 490 -14.95 6.85 -5.73
CA VAL A 490 -13.85 6.59 -4.79
C VAL A 490 -13.25 7.94 -4.38
N ASP A 491 -13.56 8.39 -3.17
CA ASP A 491 -13.16 9.72 -2.66
C ASP A 491 -11.70 9.74 -2.18
N ASN A 492 -10.78 9.58 -3.15
CA ASN A 492 -9.35 9.72 -2.92
C ASN A 492 -8.64 10.14 -4.23
N THR A 493 -7.91 11.26 -4.20
CA THR A 493 -7.18 11.80 -5.35
C THR A 493 -5.95 10.98 -5.77
N ASP A 494 -5.45 10.14 -4.87
CA ASP A 494 -4.25 9.33 -5.03
C ASP A 494 -4.55 7.98 -5.68
N VAL A 495 -5.81 7.64 -5.96
CA VAL A 495 -6.14 6.46 -6.76
C VAL A 495 -5.69 6.67 -8.20
N ASP A 496 -5.08 5.64 -8.79
CA ASP A 496 -4.65 5.67 -10.17
C ASP A 496 -5.59 4.85 -11.06
N LYS A 497 -5.78 3.57 -10.71
CA LYS A 497 -6.64 2.63 -11.44
C LYS A 497 -7.75 2.13 -10.54
N VAL A 498 -8.98 2.06 -11.08
CA VAL A 498 -10.16 1.57 -10.35
C VAL A 498 -10.93 0.57 -11.21
N PHE A 499 -11.25 -0.58 -10.63
CA PHE A 499 -12.13 -1.61 -11.18
C PHE A 499 -13.39 -1.67 -10.34
N TRP A 500 -14.55 -1.62 -11.01
CA TRP A 500 -15.84 -1.59 -10.36
C TRP A 500 -16.55 -2.93 -10.51
N ARG A 501 -17.22 -3.37 -9.43
CA ARG A 501 -18.16 -4.48 -9.44
C ARG A 501 -19.44 -4.05 -8.73
N VAL A 502 -20.56 -4.55 -9.24
CA VAL A 502 -21.89 -4.33 -8.67
C VAL A 502 -22.57 -5.69 -8.52
N ASP A 503 -23.07 -5.96 -7.32
CA ASP A 503 -23.95 -7.09 -7.02
C ASP A 503 -25.37 -6.54 -6.83
N GLY A 504 -26.35 -7.04 -7.58
CA GLY A 504 -27.75 -6.58 -7.52
C GLY A 504 -28.10 -5.35 -8.36
N GLY A 505 -27.32 -5.06 -9.40
CA GLY A 505 -27.55 -3.91 -10.28
C GLY A 505 -26.73 -3.98 -11.58
N PHE A 506 -26.77 -2.89 -12.35
CA PHE A 506 -26.06 -2.73 -13.61
C PHE A 506 -25.12 -1.53 -13.54
N ILE A 507 -23.91 -1.66 -14.06
CA ILE A 507 -23.02 -0.51 -14.28
C ILE A 507 -23.42 0.16 -15.59
N LEU A 508 -23.84 1.41 -15.49
CA LEU A 508 -24.25 2.23 -16.62
C LEU A 508 -23.02 2.76 -17.37
N GLU A 509 -22.12 3.38 -16.62
CA GLU A 509 -20.88 3.99 -17.10
C GLU A 509 -19.81 4.00 -16.01
N THR A 510 -18.55 3.98 -16.41
CA THR A 510 -17.40 4.16 -15.53
C THR A 510 -16.52 5.29 -16.02
N GLY A 511 -15.97 6.06 -15.07
CA GLY A 511 -14.88 7.01 -15.27
C GLY A 511 -13.65 6.58 -14.49
N ARG A 512 -12.66 7.48 -14.36
CA ARG A 512 -11.39 7.18 -13.67
C ARG A 512 -11.58 6.71 -12.23
N SER A 513 -12.44 7.37 -11.47
CA SER A 513 -12.73 7.07 -10.05
C SER A 513 -14.23 7.08 -9.76
N VAL A 514 -15.06 6.93 -10.79
CA VAL A 514 -16.51 7.08 -10.73
C VAL A 514 -17.16 5.89 -11.41
N ALA A 515 -18.29 5.42 -10.86
CA ALA A 515 -19.21 4.53 -11.55
C ALA A 515 -20.64 5.04 -11.38
N ARG A 516 -21.46 4.91 -12.41
CA ARG A 516 -22.91 5.03 -12.28
C ARG A 516 -23.56 3.67 -12.32
N VAL A 517 -24.51 3.46 -11.42
CA VAL A 517 -25.14 2.18 -11.14
C VAL A 517 -26.65 2.33 -11.13
N LEU A 518 -27.32 1.40 -11.80
CA LEU A 518 -28.76 1.20 -11.71
C LEU A 518 -29.02 -0.03 -10.83
N TRP A 519 -29.62 0.16 -9.66
CA TRP A 519 -29.95 -0.93 -8.74
C TRP A 519 -31.26 -1.60 -9.13
N ARG A 520 -31.31 -2.92 -9.00
CA ARG A 520 -32.51 -3.72 -9.23
C ARG A 520 -33.29 -3.85 -7.93
N SER A 521 -34.53 -3.37 -7.89
CA SER A 521 -35.31 -3.35 -6.65
C SER A 521 -35.75 -4.73 -6.15
N ASP A 522 -35.76 -5.72 -7.04
CA ASP A 522 -36.13 -7.11 -6.81
C ASP A 522 -34.99 -7.98 -6.27
N GLU A 523 -33.77 -7.44 -6.21
CA GLU A 523 -32.62 -8.09 -5.59
C GLU A 523 -32.58 -7.85 -4.07
N THR A 524 -31.92 -8.75 -3.36
CA THR A 524 -31.80 -8.67 -1.87
C THR A 524 -30.45 -8.12 -1.41
N VAL A 525 -29.46 -8.07 -2.31
CA VAL A 525 -28.12 -7.57 -2.05
C VAL A 525 -27.83 -6.47 -3.04
N HIS A 526 -27.51 -5.28 -2.54
CA HIS A 526 -27.08 -4.14 -3.34
C HIS A 526 -25.73 -3.69 -2.84
N ARG A 527 -24.69 -4.10 -3.55
CA ARG A 527 -23.32 -3.84 -3.12
C ARG A 527 -22.49 -3.36 -4.28
N ILE A 528 -21.82 -2.23 -4.09
CA ILE A 528 -20.83 -1.72 -5.01
C ILE A 528 -19.44 -1.94 -4.42
N GLN A 529 -18.53 -2.40 -5.25
CA GLN A 529 -17.16 -2.71 -4.86
C GLN A 529 -16.20 -2.03 -5.82
N ALA A 530 -15.08 -1.57 -5.27
CA ALA A 530 -13.99 -0.98 -6.00
C ALA A 530 -12.69 -1.63 -5.55
N SER A 531 -11.85 -2.02 -6.50
CA SER A 531 -10.47 -2.41 -6.27
C SER A 531 -9.56 -1.64 -7.20
N GLY A 532 -8.30 -1.51 -6.86
CA GLY A 532 -7.43 -0.64 -7.62
C GLY A 532 -6.02 -0.54 -7.08
N THR A 533 -5.29 0.41 -7.64
CA THR A 533 -3.98 0.83 -7.15
C THR A 533 -3.97 2.33 -6.89
N TYR A 534 -3.25 2.73 -5.85
CA TYR A 534 -2.83 4.11 -5.67
C TYR A 534 -1.71 4.48 -6.67
N ARG A 535 -1.37 5.77 -6.76
CA ARG A 535 -0.28 6.28 -7.62
C ARG A 535 1.10 5.74 -7.24
N ASN A 536 1.31 5.41 -5.97
CA ASN A 536 2.52 4.72 -5.50
C ASN A 536 2.47 3.20 -5.75
N GLY A 537 1.44 2.72 -6.46
CA GLY A 537 1.29 1.34 -6.87
C GLY A 537 0.70 0.42 -5.81
N LEU A 538 0.47 0.86 -4.57
CA LEU A 538 -0.16 0.05 -3.52
C LEU A 538 -1.59 -0.33 -3.90
N GLY A 539 -1.93 -1.60 -3.76
CA GLY A 539 -3.28 -2.10 -3.99
C GLY A 539 -4.28 -1.67 -2.92
N TYR A 540 -5.54 -1.51 -3.30
CA TYR A 540 -6.64 -1.33 -2.37
C TYR A 540 -7.89 -2.06 -2.83
N GLN A 541 -8.75 -2.35 -1.87
CA GLN A 541 -10.09 -2.84 -2.11
C GLN A 541 -11.06 -2.26 -1.08
N THR A 542 -12.25 -1.89 -1.53
CA THR A 542 -13.29 -1.30 -0.70
C THR A 542 -14.67 -1.69 -1.22
N SER A 543 -15.68 -1.63 -0.36
CA SER A 543 -17.05 -1.97 -0.69
C SER A 543 -18.03 -1.13 0.11
N LEU A 544 -19.16 -0.83 -0.50
CA LEU A 544 -20.30 -0.18 0.13
C LEU A 544 -21.55 -1.03 -0.13
N GLU A 545 -22.20 -1.44 0.94
CA GLU A 545 -23.58 -1.94 0.86
C GLU A 545 -24.53 -0.75 0.84
N VAL A 546 -25.46 -0.76 -0.10
CA VAL A 546 -26.43 0.33 -0.33
C VAL A 546 -27.80 -0.19 0.09
N LYS A 547 -28.52 0.55 0.93
CA LYS A 547 -29.88 0.18 1.31
C LYS A 547 -30.89 1.02 0.55
N LYS A 548 -32.02 0.40 0.20
CA LYS A 548 -33.16 1.10 -0.40
C LYS A 548 -33.69 2.13 0.61
N GLY A 549 -33.54 3.43 0.29
CA GLY A 549 -34.02 4.54 1.12
C GLY A 549 -32.95 5.31 1.92
N GLU A 550 -31.68 4.89 1.86
CA GLU A 550 -30.50 5.69 2.23
C GLU A 550 -29.95 6.40 0.98
#